data_AF-A0A399ELI7-F1
#
_entry.id   AF-A0A399ELI7-F1
#
_cell.length_a   1.000
_cell.length_b   1.000
_cell.length_c   1.000
_cell.angle_alpha   90.00
_cell.angle_beta   90.00
_cell.angle_gamma   90.00
#
_symmetry.space_group_name_H-M   'P 1'
#
loop_
_entity.id
_entity.type
_entity.pdbx_description
1 polymer ?
#
loop_
_entity_poly.entity_id
_entity_poly.type
_entity_poly.pdbx_seq_one_letter_code
_entity_poly.pdbx_strand_id
1 'polypeptide(L)'
;MRIHQLWLSTGRLAELRAFYAGVLELPVVDETPGAVTFGVGASRLTFEQAAGGSSPFYHFAFNVPEHRFAEAEAWARERVRLIPDAQGQDTFRSENWNAHMLYFYDPAGNIGELIARHTLPGGGGGPFTARSLEGVSEIGVASEDVPATVARLQRRTAAALYRAELNDAFVPVGDEHGLFIVVRRGRVWFPDTGKAAQPAPFRVSVAGPDGAPLTLSDAGL
;
A
#
# COMPACT_ATOMS: atom_id res chain seq x y z
N MET A 1 14.16 -4.56 -2.39
CA MET A 1 13.61 -3.20 -2.58
C MET A 1 13.02 -2.76 -1.24
N ARG A 2 12.75 -1.47 -1.03
CA ARG A 2 12.00 -0.98 0.14
C ARG A 2 11.33 0.33 -0.21
N ILE A 3 10.07 0.53 0.16
CA ILE A 3 9.40 1.82 0.02
C ILE A 3 9.76 2.71 1.21
N HIS A 4 10.44 3.82 0.95
CA HIS A 4 10.82 4.80 1.97
C HIS A 4 9.79 5.91 2.10
N GLN A 5 9.23 6.36 0.98
CA GLN A 5 8.22 7.40 0.94
C GLN A 5 7.19 7.08 -0.13
N LEU A 6 5.93 7.30 0.19
CA LEU A 6 4.81 7.20 -0.74
C LEU A 6 4.00 8.50 -0.67
N TRP A 7 3.80 9.16 -1.80
CA TRP A 7 2.98 10.35 -1.93
C TRP A 7 1.76 10.05 -2.79
N LEU A 8 0.58 10.29 -2.21
CA LEU A 8 -0.72 10.05 -2.84
C LEU A 8 -1.50 11.37 -2.91
N SER A 9 -2.20 11.62 -4.01
CA SER A 9 -3.08 12.78 -4.13
C SER A 9 -4.46 12.50 -3.51
N THR A 10 -5.13 13.49 -2.96
CA THR A 10 -6.48 13.32 -2.42
C THR A 10 -7.31 14.60 -2.49
N GLY A 11 -8.60 14.47 -2.78
CA GLY A 11 -9.57 15.55 -2.64
C GLY A 11 -10.08 15.73 -1.21
N ARG A 12 -9.74 14.80 -0.30
CA ARG A 12 -10.29 14.68 1.06
C ARG A 12 -9.21 14.78 2.14
N LEU A 13 -8.26 15.72 1.98
CA LEU A 13 -7.06 15.79 2.82
C LEU A 13 -7.39 15.90 4.32
N ALA A 14 -8.37 16.73 4.70
CA ALA A 14 -8.78 16.89 6.08
C ALA A 14 -9.40 15.61 6.69
N GLU A 15 -10.21 14.87 5.90
CA GLU A 15 -10.81 13.60 6.33
C GLU A 15 -9.74 12.52 6.50
N LEU A 16 -8.80 12.42 5.55
CA LEU A 16 -7.67 11.48 5.66
C LEU A 16 -6.79 11.84 6.84
N ARG A 17 -6.54 13.13 7.09
CA ARG A 17 -5.78 13.59 8.25
C ARG A 17 -6.44 13.16 9.56
N ALA A 18 -7.75 13.36 9.70
CA ALA A 18 -8.50 12.90 10.87
C ALA A 18 -8.49 11.38 11.02
N PHE A 19 -8.60 10.64 9.92
CA PHE A 19 -8.60 9.18 9.92
C PHE A 19 -7.24 8.60 10.31
N TYR A 20 -6.17 8.93 9.59
CA TYR A 20 -4.86 8.34 9.86
C TYR A 20 -4.26 8.78 11.20
N ALA A 21 -4.44 10.05 11.61
CA ALA A 21 -3.94 10.52 12.91
C ALA A 21 -4.86 10.12 14.08
N GLY A 22 -6.18 10.12 13.87
CA GLY A 22 -7.15 9.97 14.95
C GLY A 22 -7.72 8.56 15.10
N VAL A 23 -8.00 7.87 13.98
CA VAL A 23 -8.57 6.51 13.99
C VAL A 23 -7.45 5.47 14.00
N LEU A 24 -6.50 5.57 13.07
CA LEU A 24 -5.36 4.66 13.03
C LEU A 24 -4.19 5.09 13.92
N GLU A 25 -4.27 6.26 14.56
CA GLU A 25 -3.28 6.74 15.53
C GLU A 25 -1.84 6.78 14.98
N LEU A 26 -1.67 6.98 13.66
CA LEU A 26 -0.37 7.13 13.04
C LEU A 26 0.27 8.45 13.45
N PRO A 27 1.58 8.47 13.77
CA PRO A 27 2.27 9.69 14.11
C PRO A 27 2.34 10.63 12.90
N VAL A 28 1.79 11.85 13.05
CA VAL A 28 2.04 12.94 12.10
C VAL A 28 3.49 13.38 12.24
N VAL A 29 4.26 13.30 11.15
CA VAL A 29 5.69 13.67 11.12
C VAL A 29 5.95 15.00 10.42
N ASP A 30 5.02 15.44 9.57
CA ASP A 30 5.04 16.74 8.91
C ASP A 30 3.62 17.12 8.46
N GLU A 31 3.28 18.40 8.50
CA GLU A 31 1.96 18.91 8.11
C GLU A 31 2.07 20.33 7.56
N THR A 32 1.46 20.55 6.40
CA THR A 32 1.35 21.85 5.72
C THR A 32 -0.10 22.06 5.28
N PRO A 33 -0.51 23.27 4.85
CA PRO A 33 -1.87 23.50 4.36
C PRO A 33 -2.28 22.60 3.18
N GLY A 34 -1.32 22.08 2.40
CA GLY A 34 -1.56 21.28 1.21
C GLY A 34 -1.14 19.81 1.33
N ALA A 35 -0.59 19.37 2.45
CA ALA A 35 -0.12 18.00 2.62
C ALA A 35 -0.01 17.58 4.09
N VAL A 36 -0.21 16.29 4.37
CA VAL A 36 0.08 15.68 5.68
C VAL A 36 0.92 14.42 5.48
N THR A 37 1.95 14.24 6.31
CA THR A 37 2.83 13.07 6.29
C THR A 37 2.75 12.31 7.59
N PHE A 38 2.56 11.00 7.49
CA PHE A 38 2.54 10.04 8.58
C PHE A 38 3.80 9.18 8.60
N GLY A 39 4.29 8.86 9.79
CA GLY A 39 5.26 7.79 9.99
C GLY A 39 4.56 6.44 10.03
N VAL A 40 5.02 5.48 9.23
CA VAL A 40 4.55 4.09 9.23
C VAL A 40 5.78 3.21 9.27
N GLY A 41 6.18 2.74 10.46
CA GLY A 41 7.41 1.97 10.64
C GLY A 41 8.62 2.63 9.98
N ALA A 42 9.23 1.93 9.02
CA ALA A 42 10.38 2.40 8.24
C ALA A 42 10.05 3.33 7.06
N SER A 43 8.78 3.64 6.83
CA SER A 43 8.28 4.41 5.68
C SER A 43 7.59 5.71 6.12
N ARG A 44 7.43 6.63 5.18
CA ARG A 44 6.55 7.80 5.29
C ARG A 44 5.42 7.71 4.27
N LEU A 45 4.20 7.96 4.71
CA LEU A 45 3.01 8.08 3.85
C LEU A 45 2.56 9.54 3.84
N THR A 46 2.60 10.17 2.68
CA THR A 46 2.17 11.55 2.50
C THR A 46 0.91 11.60 1.64
N PHE A 47 -0.11 12.33 2.12
CA PHE A 47 -1.25 12.73 1.30
C PHE A 47 -1.09 14.20 0.90
N GLU A 48 -1.28 14.49 -0.39
CA GLU A 48 -1.20 15.83 -0.97
C GLU A 48 -2.57 16.25 -1.52
N GLN A 49 -2.95 17.50 -1.31
CA GLN A 49 -4.20 18.03 -1.85
C GLN A 49 -4.19 17.94 -3.38
N ALA A 50 -5.16 17.24 -3.95
CA ALA A 50 -5.26 17.05 -5.38
C ALA A 50 -5.64 18.37 -6.08
N ALA A 51 -5.01 18.64 -7.22
CA ALA A 51 -5.39 19.74 -8.08
C ALA A 51 -6.76 19.48 -8.75
N GLY A 52 -7.49 20.56 -9.03
CA GLY A 52 -8.73 20.51 -9.82
C GLY A 52 -9.90 19.76 -9.17
N GLY A 53 -9.85 19.50 -7.85
CA GLY A 53 -10.93 18.83 -7.12
C GLY A 53 -11.05 17.32 -7.40
N SER A 54 -10.05 16.70 -8.03
CA SER A 54 -10.03 15.25 -8.23
C SER A 54 -9.96 14.50 -6.90
N SER A 55 -10.56 13.31 -6.85
CA SER A 55 -10.53 12.42 -5.67
C SER A 55 -10.13 11.01 -6.12
N PRO A 56 -8.84 10.80 -6.46
CA PRO A 56 -8.36 9.47 -6.79
C PRO A 56 -8.41 8.56 -5.56
N PHE A 57 -8.34 7.26 -5.80
CA PHE A 57 -8.14 6.26 -4.76
C PHE A 57 -7.03 5.30 -5.16
N TYR A 58 -6.44 4.64 -4.17
CA TYR A 58 -5.28 3.78 -4.33
C TYR A 58 -5.48 2.45 -3.61
N HIS A 59 -4.68 1.45 -3.99
CA HIS A 59 -4.39 0.26 -3.17
C HIS A 59 -3.00 0.43 -2.58
N PHE A 60 -2.83 0.26 -1.28
CA PHE A 60 -1.51 0.18 -0.65
C PHE A 60 -1.57 -0.73 0.58
N ALA A 61 -0.43 -1.30 0.97
CA ALA A 61 -0.34 -2.20 2.11
C ALA A 61 0.66 -1.72 3.16
N PHE A 62 0.38 -2.05 4.41
CA PHE A 62 1.32 -1.95 5.52
C PHE A 62 1.73 -3.36 5.96
N ASN A 63 3.04 -3.60 6.04
CA ASN A 63 3.52 -4.82 6.68
C ASN A 63 3.23 -4.78 8.18
N VAL A 64 2.82 -5.92 8.72
CA VAL A 64 2.72 -6.18 10.16
C VAL A 64 3.55 -7.42 10.52
N PRO A 65 4.10 -7.52 11.75
CA PRO A 65 4.86 -8.69 12.15
C PRO A 65 4.01 -9.96 12.09
N GLU A 66 4.51 -11.01 11.44
CA GLU A 66 3.77 -12.27 11.24
C GLU A 66 3.19 -12.83 12.54
N HIS A 67 4.02 -12.99 13.56
CA HIS A 67 3.65 -13.58 14.84
C HIS A 67 2.60 -12.76 15.62
N ARG A 68 2.26 -11.56 15.13
CA ARG A 68 1.32 -10.62 15.75
C ARG A 68 0.11 -10.34 14.87
N PHE A 69 -0.10 -11.11 13.79
CA PHE A 69 -1.21 -10.87 12.87
C PHE A 69 -2.58 -10.84 13.58
N ALA A 70 -2.80 -11.74 14.55
CA ALA A 70 -4.04 -11.75 15.33
C ALA A 70 -4.23 -10.46 16.16
N GLU A 71 -3.16 -9.88 16.69
CA GLU A 71 -3.23 -8.60 17.39
C GLU A 71 -3.48 -7.44 16.43
N ALA A 72 -2.87 -7.47 15.24
CA ALA A 72 -3.09 -6.50 14.18
C ALA A 72 -4.54 -6.51 13.69
N GLU A 73 -5.13 -7.70 13.55
CA GLU A 73 -6.54 -7.90 13.20
C GLU A 73 -7.45 -7.32 14.28
N ALA A 74 -7.22 -7.66 15.56
CA ALA A 74 -8.01 -7.10 16.67
C ALA A 74 -7.91 -5.57 16.72
N TRP A 75 -6.69 -5.03 16.60
CA TRP A 75 -6.43 -3.59 16.53
C TRP A 75 -7.20 -2.90 15.39
N ALA A 76 -7.22 -3.51 14.20
CA ALA A 76 -7.94 -3.00 13.05
C ALA A 76 -9.46 -3.05 13.26
N ARG A 77 -10.01 -4.16 13.78
CA ARG A 77 -11.47 -4.33 14.01
C ARG A 77 -12.07 -3.31 14.97
N GLU A 78 -11.28 -2.83 15.93
CA GLU A 78 -11.70 -1.75 16.85
C GLU A 78 -11.83 -0.38 16.17
N ARG A 79 -11.18 -0.19 15.01
CA ARG A 79 -10.95 1.12 14.38
C ARG A 79 -11.63 1.26 13.02
N VAL A 80 -11.70 0.18 12.25
CA VAL A 80 -12.20 0.18 10.88
C VAL A 80 -13.10 -1.02 10.62
N ARG A 81 -14.01 -0.86 9.65
CA ARG A 81 -14.75 -1.98 9.08
C ARG A 81 -13.86 -2.69 8.06
N LEU A 82 -13.59 -3.97 8.29
CA LEU A 82 -12.87 -4.79 7.34
C LEU A 82 -13.73 -5.08 6.10
N ILE A 83 -13.09 -5.24 4.95
CA ILE A 83 -13.75 -5.54 3.67
C ILE A 83 -13.88 -7.06 3.55
N PRO A 84 -15.11 -7.61 3.58
CA PRO A 84 -15.33 -9.02 3.34
C PRO A 84 -15.36 -9.34 1.84
N ASP A 85 -15.10 -10.60 1.50
CA ASP A 85 -15.46 -11.17 0.21
C ASP A 85 -16.96 -11.48 0.10
N ALA A 86 -17.36 -12.05 -1.04
CA ALA A 86 -18.74 -12.45 -1.30
C ALA A 86 -19.28 -13.54 -0.35
N GLN A 87 -18.40 -14.25 0.35
CA GLN A 87 -18.73 -15.28 1.34
C GLN A 87 -18.77 -14.72 2.77
N GLY A 88 -18.42 -13.45 2.96
CA GLY A 88 -18.38 -12.79 4.26
C GLY A 88 -17.05 -12.93 4.99
N GLN A 89 -16.02 -13.54 4.37
CA GLN A 89 -14.69 -13.66 4.95
C GLN A 89 -13.93 -12.35 4.75
N ASP A 90 -13.38 -11.77 5.82
CA ASP A 90 -12.66 -10.48 5.79
C ASP A 90 -11.17 -10.58 6.17
N THR A 91 -10.71 -11.80 6.41
CA THR A 91 -9.34 -12.15 6.74
C THR A 91 -8.88 -13.28 5.83
N PHE A 92 -7.78 -13.09 5.11
CA PHE A 92 -7.38 -13.95 4.01
C PHE A 92 -6.02 -14.57 4.26
N ARG A 93 -5.82 -15.77 3.73
CA ARG A 93 -4.52 -16.44 3.65
C ARG A 93 -4.20 -16.68 2.18
N SER A 94 -3.02 -16.27 1.76
CA SER A 94 -2.55 -16.45 0.39
C SER A 94 -1.28 -17.28 0.38
N GLU A 95 -1.33 -18.45 -0.26
CA GLU A 95 -0.14 -19.29 -0.49
C GLU A 95 0.82 -18.61 -1.46
N ASN A 96 0.28 -17.95 -2.50
CA ASN A 96 1.09 -17.24 -3.50
C ASN A 96 1.87 -16.07 -2.91
N TRP A 97 1.32 -15.37 -1.91
CA TRP A 97 2.04 -14.30 -1.21
C TRP A 97 2.83 -14.81 0.00
N ASN A 98 2.57 -16.04 0.43
CA ASN A 98 3.02 -16.60 1.70
C ASN A 98 2.69 -15.65 2.86
N ALA A 99 1.42 -15.26 2.98
CA ALA A 99 1.00 -14.23 3.91
C ALA A 99 -0.46 -14.37 4.38
N HIS A 100 -0.77 -13.72 5.49
CA HIS A 100 -2.13 -13.37 5.89
C HIS A 100 -2.39 -11.89 5.67
N MET A 101 -3.62 -11.52 5.31
CA MET A 101 -3.99 -10.13 5.09
C MET A 101 -5.44 -9.82 5.40
N LEU A 102 -5.69 -8.55 5.64
CA LEU A 102 -7.02 -7.95 5.79
C LEU A 102 -7.04 -6.59 5.09
N TYR A 103 -8.23 -6.12 4.74
CA TYR A 103 -8.40 -4.89 3.97
C TYR A 103 -9.43 -3.97 4.63
N PHE A 104 -9.25 -2.67 4.47
CA PHE A 104 -10.18 -1.64 4.95
C PHE A 104 -10.25 -0.46 3.98
N TYR A 105 -11.33 0.32 4.08
CA TYR A 105 -11.43 1.59 3.38
C TYR A 105 -11.05 2.75 4.29
N ASP A 106 -10.35 3.73 3.73
CA ASP A 106 -10.24 5.06 4.33
C ASP A 106 -11.33 6.02 3.78
N PRO A 107 -11.45 7.25 4.29
CA PRO A 107 -12.46 8.21 3.82
C PRO A 107 -12.36 8.63 2.35
N ALA A 108 -11.19 8.47 1.71
CA ALA A 108 -11.03 8.70 0.26
C ALA A 108 -11.40 7.47 -0.58
N GLY A 109 -11.76 6.37 0.07
CA GLY A 109 -12.04 5.09 -0.58
C GLY A 109 -10.76 4.38 -1.04
N ASN A 110 -9.60 4.74 -0.48
CA ASN A 110 -8.40 3.93 -0.66
C ASN A 110 -8.61 2.57 -0.02
N ILE A 111 -8.02 1.56 -0.64
CA ILE A 111 -7.96 0.20 -0.13
C ILE A 111 -6.64 0.09 0.62
N GLY A 112 -6.72 0.18 1.94
CA GLY A 112 -5.61 -0.10 2.84
C GLY A 112 -5.57 -1.58 3.17
N GLU A 113 -4.38 -2.16 3.17
CA GLU A 113 -4.14 -3.57 3.53
C GLU A 113 -3.21 -3.65 4.74
N LEU A 114 -3.50 -4.54 5.69
CA LEU A 114 -2.49 -5.03 6.63
C LEU A 114 -2.08 -6.42 6.18
N ILE A 115 -0.79 -6.63 5.94
CA ILE A 115 -0.26 -7.90 5.43
C ILE A 115 0.87 -8.42 6.33
N ALA A 116 0.71 -9.65 6.79
CA ALA A 116 1.69 -10.42 7.56
C ALA A 116 2.38 -11.44 6.64
N ARG A 117 3.61 -11.15 6.23
CA ARG A 117 4.42 -12.05 5.38
C ARG A 117 5.13 -13.07 6.26
N HIS A 118 5.03 -14.36 5.91
CA HIS A 118 5.57 -15.43 6.76
C HIS A 118 7.09 -15.63 6.68
N THR A 119 7.77 -14.84 5.85
CA THR A 119 9.23 -14.90 5.68
C THR A 119 9.93 -13.66 6.23
N LEU A 120 9.18 -12.61 6.60
CA LEU A 120 9.78 -11.42 7.18
C LEU A 120 10.04 -11.64 8.67
N PRO A 121 11.24 -11.30 9.17
CA PRO A 121 11.51 -11.35 10.60
C PRO A 121 10.64 -10.32 11.30
N GLY A 122 9.72 -10.79 12.14
CA GLY A 122 8.92 -9.91 12.98
C GLY A 122 9.75 -9.32 14.13
N GLY A 123 9.51 -8.06 14.45
CA GLY A 123 10.08 -7.41 15.64
C GLY A 123 9.02 -6.91 16.61
N GLY A 124 9.48 -6.47 17.77
CA GLY A 124 8.66 -5.75 18.75
C GLY A 124 8.12 -6.62 19.89
N GLY A 125 7.79 -5.96 20.99
CA GLY A 125 7.13 -6.54 22.15
C GLY A 125 6.21 -5.50 22.79
N GLY A 126 5.33 -5.94 23.69
CA GLY A 126 4.27 -5.09 24.27
C GLY A 126 3.02 -4.99 23.39
N PRO A 127 2.02 -4.19 23.76
CA PRO A 127 0.72 -4.12 23.06
C PRO A 127 0.84 -3.71 21.59
N PHE A 128 -0.02 -4.25 20.73
CA PHE A 128 -0.05 -3.84 19.32
C PHE A 128 -0.65 -2.44 19.22
N THR A 129 0.06 -1.57 18.52
CA THR A 129 -0.36 -0.19 18.27
C THR A 129 0.03 0.19 16.85
N ALA A 130 -0.35 1.39 16.40
CA ALA A 130 0.07 1.92 15.11
C ALA A 130 1.61 1.92 14.91
N ARG A 131 2.39 1.97 16.00
CA ARG A 131 3.86 1.87 15.97
C ARG A 131 4.38 0.45 15.70
N SER A 132 3.52 -0.55 15.73
CA SER A 132 3.85 -1.94 15.37
C SER A 132 3.79 -2.19 13.86
N LEU A 133 3.24 -1.26 13.06
CA LEU A 133 3.33 -1.31 11.61
C LEU A 133 4.79 -1.16 11.17
N GLU A 134 5.25 -2.01 10.26
CA GLU A 134 6.68 -2.11 9.90
C GLU A 134 7.06 -1.19 8.74
N GLY A 135 6.11 -0.81 7.90
CA GLY A 135 6.34 0.01 6.72
C GLY A 135 5.24 -0.12 5.68
N VAL A 136 5.22 0.82 4.73
CA VAL A 136 4.46 0.67 3.48
C VAL A 136 5.17 -0.40 2.65
N SER A 137 4.44 -1.43 2.21
CA SER A 137 5.02 -2.57 1.50
C SER A 137 4.46 -2.80 0.11
N GLU A 138 3.31 -2.22 -0.24
CA GLU A 138 2.73 -2.31 -1.57
C GLU A 138 2.14 -0.98 -2.04
N ILE A 139 2.17 -0.73 -3.35
CA ILE A 139 1.39 0.31 -4.04
C ILE A 139 0.82 -0.25 -5.34
N GLY A 140 -0.49 -0.07 -5.54
CA GLY A 140 -1.18 -0.42 -6.78
C GLY A 140 -0.83 0.50 -7.94
N VAL A 141 -0.58 -0.09 -9.11
CA VAL A 141 -0.29 0.61 -10.37
C VAL A 141 -1.26 0.11 -11.43
N ALA A 142 -2.28 0.90 -11.74
CA ALA A 142 -3.19 0.62 -12.86
C ALA A 142 -2.50 0.95 -14.19
N SER A 143 -2.47 -0.02 -15.09
CA SER A 143 -1.74 0.07 -16.36
C SER A 143 -2.59 -0.34 -17.54
N GLU A 144 -2.43 0.36 -18.67
CA GLU A 144 -2.98 -0.04 -19.97
C GLU A 144 -2.19 -1.20 -20.61
N ASP A 145 -0.89 -1.28 -20.31
CA ASP A 145 0.04 -2.29 -20.81
C ASP A 145 0.93 -2.77 -19.65
N VAL A 146 0.50 -3.87 -19.03
CA VAL A 146 1.16 -4.46 -17.87
C VAL A 146 2.61 -4.86 -18.20
N PRO A 147 2.91 -5.62 -19.27
CA PRO A 147 4.29 -5.95 -19.63
C PRO A 147 5.19 -4.73 -19.85
N ALA A 148 4.72 -3.69 -20.53
CA ALA A 148 5.53 -2.48 -20.76
C ALA A 148 5.84 -1.74 -19.45
N THR A 149 4.87 -1.65 -18.55
CA THR A 149 5.02 -1.01 -17.24
C THR A 149 5.98 -1.80 -16.36
N VAL A 150 5.85 -3.13 -16.34
CA VAL A 150 6.77 -4.04 -15.66
C VAL A 150 8.19 -3.84 -16.19
N ALA A 151 8.38 -3.84 -17.51
CA ALA A 151 9.70 -3.64 -18.11
C ALA A 151 10.31 -2.27 -17.75
N ARG A 152 9.51 -1.21 -17.63
CA ARG A 152 9.97 0.11 -17.15
C ARG A 152 10.40 0.06 -15.69
N LEU A 153 9.60 -0.56 -14.83
CA LEU A 153 9.93 -0.75 -13.42
C LEU A 153 11.24 -1.52 -13.26
N GLN A 154 11.39 -2.68 -13.92
CA GLN A 154 12.61 -3.49 -13.84
C GLN A 154 13.85 -2.71 -14.33
N ARG A 155 13.74 -1.94 -15.42
CA ARG A 155 14.85 -1.11 -15.90
C ARG A 155 15.25 0.00 -14.92
N ARG A 156 14.29 0.56 -14.19
CA ARG A 156 14.51 1.70 -13.28
C ARG A 156 15.01 1.22 -11.92
N THR A 157 14.44 0.15 -11.38
CA THR A 157 14.68 -0.31 -10.00
C THR A 157 15.57 -1.54 -9.91
N ALA A 158 15.88 -2.21 -11.02
CA ALA A 158 16.50 -3.53 -11.08
C ALA A 158 15.72 -4.63 -10.30
N ALA A 159 14.45 -4.37 -9.95
CA ALA A 159 13.64 -5.31 -9.20
C ALA A 159 13.21 -6.51 -10.04
N ALA A 160 13.07 -7.66 -9.40
CA ALA A 160 12.54 -8.89 -10.00
C ALA A 160 11.00 -8.93 -9.93
N LEU A 161 10.40 -9.88 -10.65
CA LEU A 161 9.00 -10.24 -10.44
C LEU A 161 8.87 -11.01 -9.12
N TYR A 162 7.85 -10.71 -8.34
CA TYR A 162 7.65 -11.36 -7.05
C TYR A 162 6.69 -12.56 -7.18
N ARG A 163 7.23 -13.78 -7.13
CA ARG A 163 6.44 -15.04 -7.14
C ARG A 163 5.40 -15.11 -8.27
N ALA A 164 5.74 -14.57 -9.44
CA ALA A 164 4.83 -14.44 -10.58
C ALA A 164 5.58 -14.58 -11.91
N GLU A 165 4.82 -14.93 -12.94
CA GLU A 165 5.24 -14.86 -14.34
C GLU A 165 4.66 -13.62 -15.01
N LEU A 166 5.36 -13.11 -16.03
CA LEU A 166 4.91 -11.96 -16.82
C LEU A 166 3.60 -12.29 -17.55
N ASN A 167 2.60 -11.43 -17.39
CA ASN A 167 1.30 -11.56 -18.06
C ASN A 167 0.61 -10.19 -18.22
N ASP A 168 -0.50 -10.14 -18.94
CA ASP A 168 -1.21 -8.91 -19.28
C ASP A 168 -2.23 -8.43 -18.22
N ALA A 169 -2.37 -9.15 -17.10
CA ALA A 169 -3.45 -8.93 -16.14
C ALA A 169 -2.97 -8.38 -14.79
N PHE A 170 -1.98 -9.03 -14.18
CA PHE A 170 -1.50 -8.72 -12.83
C PHE A 170 -0.06 -9.24 -12.67
N VAL A 171 0.88 -8.35 -12.36
CA VAL A 171 2.29 -8.69 -12.16
C VAL A 171 2.88 -7.84 -11.02
N PRO A 172 3.25 -8.46 -9.89
CA PRO A 172 3.93 -7.78 -8.79
C PRO A 172 5.44 -7.67 -9.07
N VAL A 173 6.01 -6.48 -8.87
CA VAL A 173 7.43 -6.20 -9.12
C VAL A 173 8.08 -5.68 -7.84
N GLY A 174 9.12 -6.36 -7.34
CA GLY A 174 9.78 -6.02 -6.09
C GLY A 174 10.01 -7.21 -5.16
N ASP A 175 9.99 -6.94 -3.86
CA ASP A 175 10.06 -7.93 -2.78
C ASP A 175 9.18 -7.52 -1.58
N GLU A 176 9.20 -8.31 -0.52
CA GLU A 176 8.27 -8.20 0.61
C GLU A 176 8.33 -6.87 1.38
N HIS A 177 9.37 -6.06 1.16
CA HIS A 177 9.52 -4.71 1.75
C HIS A 177 9.05 -3.58 0.83
N GLY A 178 8.69 -3.90 -0.42
CA GLY A 178 8.20 -2.95 -1.39
C GLY A 178 7.84 -3.65 -2.69
N LEU A 179 6.55 -3.65 -3.04
CA LEU A 179 6.03 -4.15 -4.31
C LEU A 179 5.26 -3.05 -5.04
N PHE A 180 5.48 -3.01 -6.36
CA PHE A 180 4.55 -2.43 -7.28
C PHE A 180 3.55 -3.50 -7.69
N ILE A 181 2.29 -3.29 -7.39
CA ILE A 181 1.20 -4.19 -7.79
C ILE A 181 0.65 -3.70 -9.13
N VAL A 182 1.29 -4.13 -10.22
CA VAL A 182 0.91 -3.71 -11.58
C VAL A 182 -0.29 -4.52 -12.04
N VAL A 183 -1.40 -3.85 -12.32
CA VAL A 183 -2.66 -4.47 -12.76
C VAL A 183 -3.17 -3.83 -14.04
N ARG A 184 -3.83 -4.62 -14.88
CA ARG A 184 -4.57 -4.07 -16.01
C ARG A 184 -5.65 -3.12 -15.52
N ARG A 185 -5.74 -1.94 -16.14
CA ARG A 185 -6.82 -0.99 -15.91
C ARG A 185 -8.17 -1.69 -16.03
N GLY A 186 -9.08 -1.39 -15.10
CA GLY A 186 -10.41 -1.98 -15.04
C GLY A 186 -10.47 -3.28 -14.23
N ARG A 187 -9.35 -3.92 -13.90
CA ARG A 187 -9.34 -5.07 -12.98
C ARG A 187 -9.86 -4.67 -11.61
N VAL A 188 -10.82 -5.41 -11.06
CA VAL A 188 -11.34 -5.16 -9.71
C VAL A 188 -10.30 -5.54 -8.66
N TRP A 189 -10.11 -4.67 -7.67
CA TRP A 189 -9.25 -4.97 -6.53
C TRP A 189 -9.88 -6.04 -5.63
N PHE A 190 -9.06 -7.02 -5.24
CA PHE A 190 -9.41 -8.02 -4.23
C PHE A 190 -9.66 -7.32 -2.87
N PRO A 191 -10.53 -7.81 -1.97
CA PRO A 191 -11.34 -9.05 -2.02
C PRO A 191 -12.78 -8.80 -2.49
N ASP A 192 -13.00 -8.43 -3.75
CA ASP A 192 -14.33 -8.03 -4.26
C ASP A 192 -14.79 -6.64 -3.77
N THR A 193 -13.85 -5.69 -3.82
CA THR A 193 -14.11 -4.28 -3.47
C THR A 193 -15.17 -3.60 -4.36
N GLY A 194 -15.50 -4.18 -5.52
CA GLY A 194 -16.21 -3.51 -6.60
C GLY A 194 -15.47 -2.32 -7.22
N LYS A 195 -14.25 -2.03 -6.77
CA LYS A 195 -13.44 -0.89 -7.23
C LYS A 195 -12.48 -1.34 -8.32
N ALA A 196 -12.72 -0.87 -9.53
CA ALA A 196 -11.86 -1.13 -10.69
C ALA A 196 -10.57 -0.29 -10.63
N ALA A 197 -9.43 -0.88 -10.92
CA ALA A 197 -8.15 -0.19 -10.98
C ALA A 197 -8.16 0.93 -12.03
N GLN A 198 -7.83 2.15 -11.61
CA GLN A 198 -7.80 3.36 -12.43
C GLN A 198 -6.44 4.04 -12.26
N PRO A 199 -5.88 4.64 -13.33
CA PRO A 199 -4.68 5.46 -13.21
C PRO A 199 -4.90 6.61 -12.22
N ALA A 200 -3.94 6.83 -11.34
CA ALA A 200 -3.98 7.90 -10.35
C ALA A 200 -2.57 8.45 -10.10
N PRO A 201 -2.41 9.78 -9.92
CA PRO A 201 -1.11 10.37 -9.66
C PRO A 201 -0.49 9.85 -8.37
N PHE A 202 0.77 9.42 -8.41
CA PHE A 202 1.51 9.09 -7.20
C PHE A 202 3.01 9.34 -7.40
N ARG A 203 3.72 9.49 -6.29
CA ARG A 203 5.18 9.38 -6.26
C ARG A 203 5.59 8.34 -5.23
N VAL A 204 6.67 7.64 -5.49
CA VAL A 204 7.25 6.68 -4.55
C VAL A 204 8.76 6.79 -4.58
N SER A 205 9.37 6.83 -3.40
CA SER A 205 10.81 6.71 -3.22
C SER A 205 11.13 5.31 -2.74
N VAL A 206 11.96 4.60 -3.49
CA VAL A 206 12.48 3.28 -3.12
C VAL A 206 14.01 3.31 -3.00
N ALA A 207 14.59 2.29 -2.37
CA ALA A 207 16.04 2.06 -2.50
C ALA A 207 16.37 1.71 -3.96
N GLY A 208 17.25 2.50 -4.59
CA GLY A 208 17.78 2.25 -5.93
C GLY A 208 18.81 1.12 -5.96
N PRO A 209 19.23 0.68 -7.16
CA PRO A 209 20.16 -0.45 -7.32
C PRO A 209 21.54 -0.23 -6.66
N ASP A 210 21.96 1.01 -6.53
CA ASP A 210 23.20 1.47 -5.88
C ASP A 210 23.01 1.83 -4.39
N GLY A 211 21.82 1.61 -3.86
CA GLY A 211 21.43 1.99 -2.50
C GLY A 211 21.03 3.46 -2.35
N ALA A 212 21.15 4.30 -3.40
CA ALA A 212 20.68 5.67 -3.37
C ALA A 212 19.14 5.72 -3.51
N PRO A 213 18.44 6.70 -2.90
CA PRO A 213 17.01 6.85 -3.09
C PRO A 213 16.65 7.12 -4.57
N LEU A 214 15.73 6.31 -5.09
CA LEU A 214 15.17 6.47 -6.43
C LEU A 214 13.69 6.86 -6.31
N THR A 215 13.35 8.05 -6.80
CA THR A 215 11.96 8.51 -6.86
C THR A 215 11.36 8.23 -8.24
N LEU A 216 10.20 7.59 -8.24
CA LEU A 216 9.38 7.29 -9.42
C LEU A 216 8.03 7.99 -9.27
N SER A 217 7.39 8.30 -10.40
CA SER A 217 6.02 8.81 -10.46
C SER A 217 5.23 8.02 -11.48
N ASP A 218 3.89 8.02 -11.36
CA ASP A 218 2.98 7.41 -12.33
C ASP A 218 3.27 7.86 -13.77
N ALA A 219 3.53 9.15 -14.00
CA ALA A 219 3.85 9.68 -15.33
C ALA A 219 5.15 9.12 -15.96
N GLY A 220 6.00 8.47 -15.15
CA GLY A 220 7.26 7.87 -15.58
C GLY A 220 7.24 6.34 -15.69
N LEU A 221 6.10 5.71 -15.38
CA LEU A 221 5.86 4.28 -15.42
C LEU A 221 4.97 3.88 -16.60
#